data_AF-A0A1Q9F3D9-F1
#
_entry.id   AF-A0A1Q9F3D9-F1
#
_cell.length_a   1.000
_cell.length_b   1.000
_cell.length_c   1.000
_cell.angle_alpha   90.00
_cell.angle_beta   90.00
_cell.angle_gamma   90.00
#
_symmetry.space_group_name_H-M   'P 1'
#
loop_
_entity.id
_entity.type
_entity.pdbx_description
1 polymer ?
#
loop_
_entity_poly.entity_id
_entity_poly.type
_entity_poly.pdbx_seq_one_letter_code
_entity_poly.pdbx_strand_id
1 'polypeptide(L)'
;MSLLGEVNRLGLELGQEALSALESLPYAHALELLEATQQKFQGGSLKDPTNYICATVKRGYVPRAGTLSSGPIGGKGTGGPAMGAAAGRGMQKAEAAGLSLSDEAVKALLTVPASHASEILEAVAEKHTELRDPSNYVVATISRGYVPRAEGGGTFGKGGGFAGGGGYGGGYGGGGKSGGSLYETIYGRGKDGYGGGKGGGYGGYSAPIGGASFGKGYGGGPGYGAGGYSWGGKDGGKGSRGGGLIPEDVTLLEKSVLELNEQDLWAGQEISPATLLALRCIGHDDAMELLQNLQSKGMSKGSKGIGNLNNYIQAAIANILRDGPGSGSSKGLGKNHTGNQSRQKAEELGLVLEESTFETLAHMPLRRATALIEQASQRQAEGEDPNIFIDREASADLPEEERAAKEHAKEEKRLRLYPPR
;
A
#
# COMPACT_ATOMS: atom_id res chain seq x y z
N MET A 1 -1.64 -40.20 -27.87
CA MET A 1 -0.32 -40.11 -27.19
C MET A 1 -0.57 -40.04 -25.70
N SER A 2 0.19 -40.76 -24.88
CA SER A 2 0.02 -40.68 -23.42
C SER A 2 0.66 -39.39 -22.88
N LEU A 3 0.05 -38.76 -21.88
CA LEU A 3 0.62 -37.59 -21.19
C LEU A 3 2.01 -37.90 -20.62
N LEU A 4 2.21 -39.14 -20.12
CA LEU A 4 3.49 -39.59 -19.58
C LEU A 4 4.64 -39.52 -20.61
N GLY A 5 4.35 -39.86 -21.88
CA GLY A 5 5.34 -39.76 -22.96
C GLY A 5 5.78 -38.32 -23.19
N GLU A 6 4.85 -37.38 -23.09
CA GLU A 6 5.13 -35.96 -23.27
C GLU A 6 5.90 -35.35 -22.09
N VAL A 7 5.53 -35.72 -20.86
CA VAL A 7 6.25 -35.29 -19.64
C VAL A 7 7.72 -35.73 -19.71
N ASN A 8 7.97 -36.97 -20.14
CA ASN A 8 9.33 -37.48 -20.35
C ASN A 8 10.04 -36.77 -21.51
N ARG A 9 9.34 -36.45 -22.60
CA ARG A 9 9.89 -35.68 -23.73
C ARG A 9 10.35 -34.29 -23.31
N LEU A 10 9.60 -33.65 -22.41
CA LEU A 10 9.90 -32.32 -21.89
C LEU A 10 10.96 -32.33 -20.77
N GLY A 11 11.37 -33.50 -20.28
CA GLY A 11 12.35 -33.65 -19.21
C GLY A 11 11.86 -33.15 -17.86
N LEU A 12 10.55 -33.19 -17.60
CA LEU A 12 9.96 -32.81 -16.32
C LEU A 12 9.78 -34.03 -15.43
N GLU A 13 10.36 -34.02 -14.24
CA GLU A 13 10.09 -35.03 -13.21
C GLU A 13 8.85 -34.62 -12.40
N LEU A 14 7.69 -35.17 -12.77
CA LEU A 14 6.41 -34.87 -12.11
C LEU A 14 6.00 -36.00 -11.15
N GLY A 15 5.58 -35.62 -9.95
CA GLY A 15 4.98 -36.56 -8.99
C GLY A 15 3.58 -37.04 -9.40
N GLN A 16 3.14 -38.15 -8.82
CA GLN A 16 1.84 -38.79 -9.11
C GLN A 16 0.64 -37.85 -8.91
N GLU A 17 0.73 -36.93 -7.95
CA GLU A 17 -0.32 -35.94 -7.69
C GLU A 17 -0.50 -34.97 -8.86
N ALA A 18 0.60 -34.50 -9.47
CA ALA A 18 0.54 -33.61 -10.63
C ALA A 18 0.02 -34.34 -11.86
N LEU A 19 0.40 -35.61 -12.05
CA LEU A 19 -0.15 -36.45 -13.12
C LEU A 19 -1.67 -36.63 -12.96
N SER A 20 -2.13 -36.92 -11.75
CA SER A 20 -3.57 -37.04 -11.44
C SER A 20 -4.31 -35.72 -11.68
N ALA A 21 -3.68 -34.58 -11.34
CA ALA A 21 -4.24 -33.26 -11.61
C ALA A 21 -4.32 -32.96 -13.12
N LEU A 22 -3.31 -33.35 -13.92
CA LEU A 22 -3.32 -33.18 -15.37
C LEU A 22 -4.36 -34.07 -16.06
N GLU A 23 -4.60 -35.28 -15.54
CA GLU A 23 -5.66 -36.17 -16.05
C GLU A 23 -7.07 -35.60 -15.86
N SER A 24 -7.26 -34.69 -14.91
CA SER A 24 -8.54 -33.99 -14.73
C SER A 24 -8.83 -32.91 -15.79
N LEU A 25 -7.81 -32.51 -16.57
CA LEU A 25 -7.94 -31.51 -17.63
C LEU A 25 -8.09 -32.16 -19.01
N PRO A 26 -8.77 -31.49 -19.97
CA PRO A 26 -8.72 -31.89 -21.37
C PRO A 26 -7.28 -31.96 -21.88
N TYR A 27 -6.96 -32.98 -22.68
CA TYR A 27 -5.60 -33.26 -23.13
C TYR A 27 -4.88 -32.04 -23.75
N ALA A 28 -5.59 -31.24 -24.54
CA ALA A 28 -5.04 -30.02 -25.14
C ALA A 28 -4.60 -28.98 -24.09
N HIS A 29 -5.35 -28.84 -23.00
CA HIS A 29 -5.06 -27.90 -21.91
C HIS A 29 -3.90 -28.41 -21.03
N ALA A 30 -3.84 -29.72 -20.83
CA ALA A 30 -2.73 -30.35 -20.11
C ALA A 30 -1.40 -30.13 -20.85
N LEU A 31 -1.40 -30.25 -22.19
CA LEU A 31 -0.21 -29.95 -23.00
C LEU A 31 0.22 -28.49 -22.89
N GLU A 32 -0.70 -27.53 -23.02
CA GLU A 32 -0.41 -26.11 -22.88
C GLU A 32 0.20 -25.78 -21.51
N LEU A 33 -0.37 -26.35 -20.44
CA LEU A 33 0.14 -26.17 -19.09
C LEU A 33 1.52 -26.81 -18.88
N LEU A 34 1.78 -27.97 -19.49
CA LEU A 34 3.09 -28.64 -19.45
C LEU A 34 4.17 -27.81 -20.14
N GLU A 35 3.90 -27.27 -21.33
CA GLU A 35 4.83 -26.41 -22.05
C GLU A 35 5.14 -25.12 -21.27
N ALA A 36 4.10 -24.47 -20.72
CA ALA A 36 4.27 -23.28 -19.90
C ALA A 36 5.07 -23.55 -18.61
N THR A 37 4.88 -24.73 -18.01
CA THR A 37 5.62 -25.16 -16.82
C THR A 37 7.08 -25.43 -17.17
N GLN A 38 7.36 -26.11 -18.29
CA GLN A 38 8.71 -26.36 -18.78
C GLN A 38 9.47 -25.06 -19.01
N GLN A 39 8.84 -24.08 -19.65
CA GLN A 39 9.46 -22.78 -19.94
C GLN A 39 9.85 -22.05 -18.64
N LYS A 40 8.98 -22.07 -17.62
CA LYS A 40 9.26 -21.47 -16.31
C LYS A 40 10.34 -22.22 -15.52
N PHE A 41 10.39 -23.54 -15.67
CA PHE A 41 11.40 -24.39 -15.04
C PHE A 41 12.78 -24.16 -15.66
N GLN A 42 12.90 -24.16 -16.99
CA GLN A 42 14.16 -23.86 -17.68
C GLN A 42 14.65 -22.42 -17.41
N GLY A 43 13.73 -21.48 -17.23
CA GLY A 43 14.06 -20.11 -16.84
C GLY A 43 14.54 -19.96 -15.38
N GLY A 44 14.59 -21.04 -14.59
CA GLY A 44 14.98 -21.00 -13.17
C GLY A 44 13.99 -20.27 -12.25
N SER A 45 12.84 -19.83 -12.79
CA SER A 45 11.80 -19.14 -12.01
C SER A 45 10.99 -20.11 -11.16
N LEU A 46 11.06 -21.42 -11.45
CA LEU A 46 10.28 -22.45 -10.80
C LEU A 46 11.20 -23.50 -10.18
N LYS A 47 11.06 -23.72 -8.86
CA LYS A 47 11.86 -24.70 -8.11
C LYS A 47 11.26 -26.10 -8.15
N ASP A 48 9.93 -26.20 -8.13
CA ASP A 48 9.20 -27.46 -8.08
C ASP A 48 8.03 -27.43 -9.09
N PRO A 49 8.14 -28.15 -10.22
CA PRO A 49 7.10 -28.19 -11.23
C PRO A 49 5.85 -28.96 -10.76
N THR A 50 6.00 -29.94 -9.87
CA THR A 50 4.88 -30.77 -9.36
C THR A 50 3.90 -29.91 -8.57
N ASN A 51 4.42 -29.17 -7.57
CA ASN A 51 3.59 -28.29 -6.75
C ASN A 51 2.94 -27.16 -7.57
N TYR A 52 3.66 -26.63 -8.57
CA TYR A 52 3.13 -25.60 -9.45
C TYR A 52 1.90 -26.06 -10.24
N ILE A 53 1.98 -27.26 -10.84
CA ILE A 53 0.87 -27.83 -11.61
C ILE A 53 -0.32 -28.10 -10.68
N CYS A 54 -0.12 -28.77 -9.54
CA CYS A 54 -1.18 -29.03 -8.57
C CYS A 54 -1.88 -27.74 -8.13
N ALA A 55 -1.12 -26.70 -7.77
CA ALA A 55 -1.66 -25.41 -7.35
C ALA A 55 -2.40 -24.69 -8.48
N THR A 56 -1.94 -24.82 -9.73
CA THR A 56 -2.54 -24.18 -10.90
C THR A 56 -3.87 -24.82 -11.26
N VAL A 57 -3.91 -26.16 -11.30
CA VAL A 57 -5.15 -26.92 -11.54
C VAL A 57 -6.17 -26.66 -10.42
N LYS A 58 -5.73 -26.70 -9.15
CA LYS A 58 -6.58 -26.44 -7.98
C LYS A 58 -7.21 -25.03 -7.97
N ARG A 59 -6.56 -24.05 -8.61
CA ARG A 59 -7.07 -22.68 -8.75
C ARG A 59 -8.07 -22.51 -9.90
N GLY A 60 -8.36 -23.56 -10.66
CA GLY A 60 -9.19 -23.51 -11.85
C GLY A 60 -8.41 -22.99 -13.05
N TYR A 61 -7.52 -23.82 -13.60
CA TYR A 61 -6.77 -23.48 -14.80
C TYR A 61 -7.72 -23.11 -15.95
N VAL A 62 -7.49 -21.93 -16.56
CA VAL A 62 -8.22 -21.45 -17.73
C VAL A 62 -7.26 -21.44 -18.92
N PRO A 63 -7.51 -22.24 -19.98
CA PRO A 63 -6.64 -22.31 -21.15
C PRO A 63 -6.59 -20.97 -21.89
N ARG A 64 -5.46 -20.66 -22.51
CA ARG A 64 -5.30 -19.43 -23.27
C ARG A 64 -5.90 -19.67 -24.66
N ALA A 65 -7.13 -19.23 -24.86
CA ALA A 65 -7.83 -19.39 -26.14
C ALA A 65 -7.06 -18.71 -27.29
N GLY A 66 -6.30 -19.50 -28.05
CA GLY A 66 -5.97 -19.27 -29.47
C GLY A 66 -5.05 -18.10 -29.85
N THR A 67 -4.37 -17.42 -28.92
CA THR A 67 -3.45 -16.33 -29.27
C THR A 67 -1.99 -16.79 -29.23
N LEU A 68 -1.48 -17.19 -30.40
CA LEU A 68 -0.09 -17.53 -30.68
C LEU A 68 0.82 -16.30 -30.45
N SER A 69 1.22 -16.05 -29.20
CA SER A 69 2.28 -15.09 -28.89
C SER A 69 2.96 -15.46 -27.57
N SER A 70 4.19 -15.97 -27.72
CA SER A 70 5.12 -16.33 -26.66
C SER A 70 5.75 -15.08 -26.05
N GLY A 71 5.01 -14.41 -25.17
CA GLY A 71 5.55 -13.37 -24.29
C GLY A 71 5.72 -13.89 -22.86
N PRO A 72 6.76 -13.47 -22.11
CA PRO A 72 7.00 -13.95 -20.75
C PRO A 72 5.90 -13.46 -19.79
N ILE A 73 5.02 -14.37 -19.37
CA ILE A 73 3.91 -14.11 -18.46
C ILE A 73 4.42 -14.17 -17.01
N GLY A 74 4.77 -13.00 -16.48
CA GLY A 74 4.91 -12.73 -15.06
C GLY A 74 3.93 -11.64 -14.65
N GLY A 75 2.75 -12.01 -14.15
CA GLY A 75 1.78 -11.01 -13.69
C GLY A 75 0.45 -11.63 -13.28
N LYS A 76 0.17 -11.55 -11.99
CA LYS A 76 -1.08 -11.95 -11.32
C LYS A 76 -2.21 -11.05 -11.85
N GLY A 77 -3.00 -11.56 -12.80
CA GLY A 77 -4.12 -10.84 -13.42
C GLY A 77 -5.42 -11.62 -13.26
N THR A 78 -6.35 -11.01 -12.53
CA THR A 78 -7.75 -11.39 -12.40
C THR A 78 -8.48 -11.28 -13.74
N GLY A 79 -9.12 -12.37 -14.15
CA GLY A 79 -10.37 -12.52 -14.92
C GLY A 79 -10.77 -11.55 -16.04
N GLY A 80 -11.08 -12.11 -17.22
CA GLY A 80 -12.13 -11.59 -18.12
C GLY A 80 -11.74 -11.43 -19.60
N PRO A 81 -12.28 -12.25 -20.52
CA PRO A 81 -11.99 -12.15 -21.95
C PRO A 81 -12.93 -11.17 -22.65
N ALA A 82 -12.45 -9.95 -22.89
CA ALA A 82 -13.01 -9.00 -23.88
C ALA A 82 -11.92 -8.13 -24.54
N MET A 83 -10.66 -8.58 -24.52
CA MET A 83 -9.49 -7.73 -24.82
C MET A 83 -8.94 -7.88 -26.25
N GLY A 84 -9.65 -8.58 -27.14
CA GLY A 84 -9.20 -8.79 -28.53
C GLY A 84 -9.57 -7.68 -29.51
N ALA A 85 -10.58 -6.84 -29.20
CA ALA A 85 -11.07 -5.80 -30.11
C ALA A 85 -10.73 -4.37 -29.66
N ALA A 86 -10.12 -4.22 -28.48
CA ALA A 86 -9.73 -2.94 -27.89
C ALA A 86 -8.21 -2.70 -28.01
N ALA A 87 -7.59 -3.14 -29.11
CA ALA A 87 -6.49 -2.38 -29.73
C ALA A 87 -7.09 -1.06 -30.25
N GLY A 88 -7.61 -0.28 -29.30
CA GLY A 88 -8.60 0.76 -29.47
C GLY A 88 -8.01 1.94 -30.21
N ARG A 89 -8.89 2.67 -30.89
CA ARG A 89 -8.71 3.89 -31.70
C ARG A 89 -7.42 4.70 -31.46
N GLY A 90 -6.96 4.86 -30.22
CA GLY A 90 -5.68 5.48 -29.90
C GLY A 90 -4.46 4.86 -30.61
N MET A 91 -4.36 3.53 -30.74
CA MET A 91 -3.24 2.91 -31.47
C MET A 91 -3.31 3.18 -32.97
N GLN A 92 -4.50 3.10 -33.57
CA GLN A 92 -4.72 3.43 -34.98
C GLN A 92 -4.41 4.90 -35.27
N LYS A 93 -4.78 5.81 -34.35
CA LYS A 93 -4.49 7.26 -34.48
C LYS A 93 -3.00 7.54 -34.34
N ALA A 94 -2.29 6.84 -33.44
CA ALA A 94 -0.85 6.96 -33.30
C ALA A 94 -0.11 6.45 -34.55
N GLU A 95 -0.52 5.29 -35.09
CA GLU A 95 0.04 4.73 -36.32
C GLU A 95 -0.24 5.64 -37.54
N ALA A 96 -1.46 6.18 -37.66
CA ALA A 96 -1.81 7.15 -38.69
C ALA A 96 -1.00 8.46 -38.59
N ALA A 97 -0.56 8.82 -37.39
CA ALA A 97 0.36 9.94 -37.14
C ALA A 97 1.85 9.58 -37.36
N GLY A 98 2.16 8.33 -37.76
CA GLY A 98 3.53 7.87 -38.00
C GLY A 98 4.37 7.71 -36.72
N LEU A 99 3.72 7.51 -35.56
CA LEU A 99 4.42 7.31 -34.29
C LEU A 99 4.99 5.90 -34.17
N SER A 100 6.32 5.79 -34.22
CA SER A 100 7.04 4.58 -33.87
C SER A 100 7.30 4.53 -32.36
N LEU A 101 6.58 3.67 -31.63
CA LEU A 101 6.74 3.47 -30.20
C LEU A 101 7.73 2.34 -29.90
N SER A 102 8.59 2.54 -28.89
CA SER A 102 9.49 1.48 -28.41
C SER A 102 8.73 0.38 -27.65
N ASP A 103 9.31 -0.82 -27.60
CA ASP A 103 8.75 -1.96 -26.86
C ASP A 103 8.51 -1.63 -25.38
N GLU A 104 9.32 -0.75 -24.79
CA GLU A 104 9.15 -0.29 -23.42
C GLU A 104 7.91 0.58 -23.25
N ALA A 105 7.65 1.50 -24.19
CA ALA A 105 6.43 2.30 -24.20
C ALA A 105 5.19 1.43 -24.38
N VAL A 106 5.25 0.42 -25.25
CA VAL A 106 4.16 -0.54 -25.44
C VAL A 106 3.90 -1.34 -24.16
N LYS A 107 4.95 -1.83 -23.50
CA LYS A 107 4.82 -2.51 -22.19
C LYS A 107 4.22 -1.61 -21.13
N ALA A 108 4.63 -0.34 -21.07
CA ALA A 108 4.06 0.63 -20.13
C ALA A 108 2.56 0.86 -20.40
N LEU A 109 2.15 0.99 -21.66
CA LEU A 109 0.73 1.15 -22.05
C LEU A 109 -0.13 -0.06 -21.63
N LEU A 110 0.44 -1.27 -21.61
CA LEU A 110 -0.27 -2.46 -21.12
C LEU A 110 -0.51 -2.46 -19.60
N THR A 111 0.17 -1.59 -18.84
CA THR A 111 -0.03 -1.47 -17.38
C THR A 111 -1.19 -0.56 -17.00
N VAL A 112 -1.70 0.25 -17.94
CA VAL A 112 -2.81 1.18 -17.71
C VAL A 112 -4.10 0.68 -18.39
N PRO A 113 -5.30 1.08 -17.90
CA PRO A 113 -6.55 0.75 -18.57
C PRO A 113 -6.58 1.22 -20.02
N ALA A 114 -7.24 0.45 -20.90
CA ALA A 114 -7.26 0.72 -22.34
C ALA A 114 -7.86 2.09 -22.71
N SER A 115 -8.83 2.58 -21.94
CA SER A 115 -9.38 3.94 -22.07
C SER A 115 -8.27 4.99 -21.88
N HIS A 116 -7.53 4.89 -20.78
CA HIS A 116 -6.44 5.83 -20.47
C HIS A 116 -5.27 5.73 -21.46
N ALA A 117 -4.94 4.51 -21.89
CA ALA A 117 -3.93 4.29 -22.93
C ALA A 117 -4.29 5.03 -24.23
N SER A 118 -5.58 4.99 -24.61
CA SER A 118 -6.06 5.71 -25.80
C SER A 118 -5.91 7.22 -25.65
N GLU A 119 -6.30 7.82 -24.51
CA GLU A 119 -6.13 9.26 -24.25
C GLU A 119 -4.66 9.69 -24.28
N ILE A 120 -3.75 8.90 -23.69
CA ILE A 120 -2.31 9.17 -23.73
C ILE A 120 -1.81 9.17 -25.18
N LEU A 121 -2.19 8.18 -25.97
CA LEU A 121 -1.79 8.08 -27.37
C LEU A 121 -2.36 9.23 -28.22
N GLU A 122 -3.59 9.67 -27.97
CA GLU A 122 -4.15 10.83 -28.65
C GLU A 122 -3.39 12.12 -28.30
N ALA A 123 -3.07 12.35 -27.03
CA ALA A 123 -2.30 13.51 -26.59
C ALA A 123 -0.86 13.50 -27.17
N VAL A 124 -0.25 12.32 -27.31
CA VAL A 124 1.05 12.17 -27.96
C VAL A 124 0.94 12.41 -29.46
N ALA A 125 -0.08 11.88 -30.12
CA ALA A 125 -0.34 12.14 -31.55
C ALA A 125 -0.57 13.63 -31.85
N GLU A 126 -1.19 14.38 -30.95
CA GLU A 126 -1.34 15.84 -31.12
C GLU A 126 -0.02 16.61 -30.94
N LYS A 127 0.89 16.13 -30.06
CA LYS A 127 2.12 16.84 -29.69
C LYS A 127 3.40 16.24 -30.28
N HIS A 128 3.30 15.17 -31.08
CA HIS A 128 4.48 14.41 -31.52
C HIS A 128 5.51 15.24 -32.29
N THR A 129 5.08 16.30 -32.98
CA THR A 129 5.98 17.23 -33.70
C THR A 129 6.79 18.12 -32.76
N GLU A 130 6.32 18.35 -31.54
CA GLU A 130 7.00 19.14 -30.50
C GLU A 130 7.84 18.25 -29.57
N LEU A 131 7.50 16.97 -29.47
CA LEU A 131 8.16 16.01 -28.61
C LEU A 131 9.45 15.47 -29.26
N ARG A 132 10.57 15.58 -28.54
CA ARG A 132 11.85 15.05 -28.99
C ARG A 132 11.88 13.51 -29.05
N ASP A 133 11.20 12.86 -28.13
CA ASP A 133 11.06 11.39 -28.06
C ASP A 133 9.66 11.03 -27.53
N PRO A 134 8.72 10.61 -28.40
CA PRO A 134 7.37 10.26 -28.00
C PRO A 134 7.33 8.99 -27.13
N SER A 135 8.24 8.04 -27.32
CA SER A 135 8.27 6.79 -26.55
C SER A 135 8.61 7.06 -25.08
N ASN A 136 9.66 7.85 -24.85
CA ASN A 136 10.06 8.23 -23.50
C ASN A 136 8.99 9.09 -22.80
N TYR A 137 8.28 9.94 -23.56
CA TYR A 137 7.17 10.72 -23.01
C TYR A 137 6.04 9.83 -22.46
N VAL A 138 5.67 8.77 -23.20
CA VAL A 138 4.65 7.80 -22.75
C VAL A 138 5.08 7.11 -21.46
N VAL A 139 6.30 6.55 -21.43
CA VAL A 139 6.84 5.84 -20.25
C VAL A 139 6.88 6.77 -19.02
N ALA A 140 7.38 8.00 -19.19
CA ALA A 140 7.47 8.98 -18.12
C ALA A 140 6.07 9.41 -17.62
N THR A 141 5.11 9.56 -18.52
CA THR A 141 3.73 9.95 -18.17
C THR A 141 3.05 8.87 -17.34
N ILE A 142 3.17 7.61 -17.75
CA ILE A 142 2.61 6.47 -17.01
C ILE A 142 3.29 6.29 -15.66
N SER A 143 4.63 6.37 -15.63
CA SER A 143 5.43 6.22 -14.40
C SER A 143 5.13 7.29 -13.35
N ARG A 144 4.71 8.49 -13.77
CA ARG A 144 4.30 9.58 -12.85
C ARG A 144 2.89 9.40 -12.29
N GLY A 145 2.15 8.38 -12.75
CA GLY A 145 0.76 8.14 -12.36
C GLY A 145 -0.18 9.00 -13.18
N TYR A 146 -0.40 8.61 -14.44
CA TYR A 146 -1.35 9.29 -15.32
C TYR A 146 -2.73 9.41 -14.67
N VAL A 147 -3.26 10.64 -14.64
CA VAL A 147 -4.60 10.96 -14.16
C VAL A 147 -5.48 11.21 -15.39
N PRO A 148 -6.50 10.37 -15.65
CA PRO A 148 -7.38 10.53 -16.79
C PRO A 148 -8.14 11.86 -16.70
N ARG A 149 -8.42 12.45 -17.85
CA ARG A 149 -9.27 13.64 -17.89
C ARG A 149 -10.68 13.13 -17.60
N ALA A 150 -11.23 13.46 -16.44
CA ALA A 150 -12.58 13.03 -16.07
C ALA A 150 -13.53 13.29 -17.25
N GLU A 151 -14.23 12.26 -17.71
CA GLU A 151 -15.07 12.27 -18.93
C GLU A 151 -16.20 13.31 -18.91
N GLY A 152 -16.34 14.08 -17.82
CA GLY A 152 -17.26 15.20 -17.68
C GLY A 152 -16.53 16.53 -17.62
N GLY A 153 -16.50 17.25 -18.74
CA GLY A 153 -16.58 18.71 -18.74
C GLY A 153 -15.25 19.46 -18.70
N GLY A 154 -14.85 19.97 -19.87
CA GLY A 154 -13.89 21.06 -19.96
C GLY A 154 -13.01 20.94 -21.20
N THR A 155 -13.51 21.43 -22.33
CA THR A 155 -12.67 21.90 -23.42
C THR A 155 -11.73 22.95 -22.82
N PHE A 156 -10.52 22.55 -22.38
CA PHE A 156 -9.49 23.49 -22.01
C PHE A 156 -9.11 24.26 -23.27
N GLY A 157 -9.76 25.40 -23.41
CA GLY A 157 -9.46 26.39 -24.40
C GLY A 157 -7.97 26.71 -24.36
N LYS A 158 -7.40 26.68 -25.56
CA LYS A 158 -6.17 27.35 -25.96
C LYS A 158 -6.18 28.79 -25.43
N GLY A 159 -5.58 29.05 -24.27
CA GLY A 159 -5.51 30.40 -23.72
C GLY A 159 -4.75 30.51 -22.39
N GLY A 160 -3.69 31.31 -22.40
CA GLY A 160 -3.14 31.94 -21.19
C GLY A 160 -1.80 31.37 -20.73
N GLY A 161 -0.71 32.05 -21.10
CA GLY A 161 0.63 31.74 -20.63
C GLY A 161 0.76 31.90 -19.12
N PHE A 162 1.41 30.94 -18.48
CA PHE A 162 2.01 31.11 -17.16
C PHE A 162 3.45 31.58 -17.34
N ALA A 163 3.61 32.89 -17.43
CA ALA A 163 4.84 33.56 -17.06
C ALA A 163 4.76 33.89 -15.56
N GLY A 164 5.74 33.43 -14.77
CA GLY A 164 6.05 34.04 -13.48
C GLY A 164 6.22 33.08 -12.29
N GLY A 165 7.44 33.05 -11.74
CA GLY A 165 7.82 32.49 -10.43
C GLY A 165 8.57 31.16 -10.57
N GLY A 166 9.91 31.11 -10.69
CA GLY A 166 10.88 31.54 -9.68
C GLY A 166 10.92 30.49 -8.55
N GLY A 167 11.95 29.72 -8.26
CA GLY A 167 13.36 29.77 -8.64
C GLY A 167 14.18 29.28 -7.44
N TYR A 168 14.39 27.97 -7.32
CA TYR A 168 15.45 27.33 -6.52
C TYR A 168 15.68 25.94 -7.18
N GLY A 169 16.82 25.54 -7.73
CA GLY A 169 18.18 26.01 -7.53
C GLY A 169 18.89 25.15 -6.48
N GLY A 170 19.34 23.95 -6.87
CA GLY A 170 20.21 23.08 -6.06
C GLY A 170 19.78 21.62 -6.17
N GLY A 171 20.64 20.66 -6.48
CA GLY A 171 22.07 20.65 -6.70
C GLY A 171 22.45 19.21 -7.00
N TYR A 172 23.22 19.03 -8.06
CA TYR A 172 23.77 17.77 -8.52
C TYR A 172 24.84 17.34 -7.51
N GLY A 173 24.57 16.26 -6.77
CA GLY A 173 25.52 15.64 -5.84
C GLY A 173 25.66 14.17 -6.19
N GLY A 174 26.50 13.89 -7.18
CA GLY A 174 26.99 12.55 -7.47
C GLY A 174 28.05 12.11 -6.46
N GLY A 175 28.02 10.83 -6.11
CA GLY A 175 29.00 10.15 -5.26
C GLY A 175 28.27 9.06 -4.49
N GLY A 176 28.65 7.79 -4.50
CA GLY A 176 29.85 7.12 -4.97
C GLY A 176 29.79 5.75 -4.32
N LYS A 177 30.06 4.70 -5.10
CA LYS A 177 30.03 3.31 -4.67
C LYS A 177 31.17 3.00 -3.67
N SER A 178 30.85 2.30 -2.59
CA SER A 178 31.65 1.25 -1.93
C SER A 178 30.76 0.65 -0.82
N GLY A 179 30.59 -0.66 -0.62
CA GLY A 179 31.38 -1.82 -0.99
C GLY A 179 32.20 -2.31 0.20
N GLY A 180 31.68 -3.28 0.96
CA GLY A 180 32.39 -4.03 2.02
C GLY A 180 31.62 -4.05 3.35
N SER A 181 30.95 -5.12 3.79
CA SER A 181 31.39 -6.49 4.14
C SER A 181 31.82 -6.64 5.61
N LEU A 182 31.03 -7.51 6.27
CA LEU A 182 31.17 -8.31 7.51
C LEU A 182 32.54 -8.55 8.19
N TYR A 183 32.40 -8.90 9.49
CA TYR A 183 33.33 -9.33 10.57
C TYR A 183 33.89 -8.19 11.44
N GLU A 184 33.41 -8.00 12.68
CA GLU A 184 33.69 -8.78 13.91
C GLU A 184 35.19 -8.89 14.19
N THR A 185 35.69 -8.16 15.21
CA THR A 185 36.69 -8.62 16.19
C THR A 185 36.83 -7.60 17.34
N ILE A 186 36.76 -8.17 18.54
CA ILE A 186 36.93 -7.62 19.88
C ILE A 186 38.44 -7.38 20.18
N TYR A 187 38.75 -6.55 21.19
CA TYR A 187 40.07 -6.07 21.68
C TYR A 187 40.64 -4.88 20.88
N GLY A 188 41.14 -3.78 21.45
CA GLY A 188 41.56 -3.44 22.80
C GLY A 188 42.79 -2.53 22.71
N ARG A 189 42.92 -1.58 23.66
CA ARG A 189 44.17 -0.94 24.12
C ARG A 189 44.77 0.18 23.24
N GLY A 190 45.00 1.32 23.88
CA GLY A 190 45.47 2.56 23.28
C GLY A 190 46.97 2.62 23.00
N LYS A 191 47.40 3.74 22.40
CA LYS A 191 48.56 4.55 22.81
C LYS A 191 48.75 5.73 21.86
N ASP A 192 49.03 6.86 22.49
CA ASP A 192 49.77 8.05 22.11
C ASP A 192 50.70 7.93 20.88
N GLY A 193 50.81 9.04 20.13
CA GLY A 193 52.12 9.46 19.62
C GLY A 193 52.20 9.97 18.18
N TYR A 194 52.52 11.27 18.07
CA TYR A 194 53.44 11.92 17.12
C TYR A 194 53.36 11.64 15.61
N GLY A 195 53.33 12.72 14.82
CA GLY A 195 53.82 12.68 13.44
C GLY A 195 53.43 13.88 12.60
N GLY A 196 54.21 14.96 12.72
CA GLY A 196 54.10 16.10 11.81
C GLY A 196 54.54 15.77 10.38
N GLY A 197 53.96 16.48 9.42
CA GLY A 197 54.37 16.44 8.01
C GLY A 197 54.07 17.78 7.35
N LYS A 198 55.09 18.63 7.28
CA LYS A 198 55.13 19.84 6.44
C LYS A 198 55.31 19.46 4.97
N GLY A 199 54.61 20.18 4.10
CA GLY A 199 54.91 20.33 2.67
C GLY A 199 53.75 21.15 2.07
N GLY A 200 53.89 22.39 1.61
CA GLY A 200 55.04 23.06 1.03
C GLY A 200 54.98 22.89 -0.50
N GLY A 201 54.36 23.83 -1.22
CA GLY A 201 54.72 24.01 -2.63
C GLY A 201 53.83 24.85 -3.56
N TYR A 202 54.24 26.12 -3.72
CA TYR A 202 54.47 26.90 -4.96
C TYR A 202 53.38 27.17 -6.02
N GLY A 203 53.28 28.47 -6.38
CA GLY A 203 53.16 28.99 -7.76
C GLY A 203 51.75 29.41 -8.18
N GLY A 204 51.41 30.70 -8.23
CA GLY A 204 51.55 31.57 -9.43
C GLY A 204 50.27 31.48 -10.27
N TYR A 205 49.52 32.52 -10.63
CA TYR A 205 49.91 33.78 -11.24
C TYR A 205 48.84 34.87 -11.00
N SER A 206 49.33 36.10 -10.85
CA SER A 206 48.56 37.34 -10.90
C SER A 206 48.16 37.70 -12.33
N ALA A 207 46.96 38.27 -12.52
CA ALA A 207 46.76 39.43 -13.38
C ALA A 207 45.47 40.20 -13.02
N PRO A 208 45.40 41.52 -13.28
CA PRO A 208 44.49 42.46 -12.62
C PRO A 208 43.40 43.00 -13.56
N ILE A 209 42.33 43.59 -13.00
CA ILE A 209 41.47 44.68 -13.54
C ILE A 209 40.59 45.05 -12.32
N GLY A 210 40.58 46.24 -11.73
CA GLY A 210 40.68 47.57 -12.31
C GLY A 210 39.26 48.15 -12.41
N GLY A 211 38.83 48.96 -11.44
CA GLY A 211 37.53 49.64 -11.54
C GLY A 211 36.94 50.14 -10.23
N ALA A 212 37.55 51.16 -9.64
CA ALA A 212 36.91 51.99 -8.62
C ALA A 212 35.79 52.83 -9.24
N SER A 213 34.67 52.99 -8.54
CA SER A 213 33.76 54.12 -8.74
C SER A 213 33.15 54.55 -7.42
N PHE A 214 33.69 55.65 -6.91
CA PHE A 214 33.06 56.51 -5.91
C PHE A 214 32.14 57.49 -6.65
N GLY A 215 30.93 57.71 -6.12
CA GLY A 215 30.02 58.73 -6.63
C GLY A 215 28.86 58.97 -5.68
N LYS A 216 29.09 59.80 -4.65
CA LYS A 216 28.07 60.48 -3.83
C LYS A 216 27.25 61.43 -4.70
N GLY A 217 25.94 61.54 -4.44
CA GLY A 217 25.30 62.87 -4.46
C GLY A 217 23.83 62.97 -4.85
N TYR A 218 23.01 63.22 -3.82
CA TYR A 218 21.88 64.17 -3.74
C TYR A 218 20.73 64.11 -4.77
N GLY A 219 19.52 63.86 -4.25
CA GLY A 219 18.25 64.15 -4.91
C GLY A 219 17.10 64.02 -3.92
N GLY A 220 16.85 65.09 -3.16
CA GLY A 220 15.71 65.19 -2.24
C GLY A 220 14.39 65.36 -2.99
N GLY A 221 13.34 64.76 -2.44
CA GLY A 221 11.95 64.95 -2.85
C GLY A 221 11.04 64.84 -1.60
N PRO A 222 10.07 65.76 -1.40
CA PRO A 222 9.46 66.02 -0.10
C PRO A 222 8.13 65.26 0.13
N GLY A 223 7.88 64.87 1.40
CA GLY A 223 6.56 64.69 2.03
C GLY A 223 5.62 63.66 1.38
N TYR A 224 4.66 63.00 2.00
CA TYR A 224 3.79 63.30 3.14
C TYR A 224 3.04 61.98 3.47
N GLY A 225 2.62 61.79 4.72
CA GLY A 225 1.59 60.81 5.12
C GLY A 225 2.16 59.52 5.71
N ALA A 226 2.47 59.45 7.00
CA ALA A 226 1.51 59.21 8.10
C ALA A 226 0.72 57.90 7.93
N GLY A 227 1.13 56.87 8.65
CA GLY A 227 0.46 55.57 8.70
C GLY A 227 1.24 54.54 9.51
N GLY A 228 1.60 54.89 10.74
CA GLY A 228 2.23 53.94 11.66
C GLY A 228 1.19 52.98 12.23
N TYR A 229 1.36 51.68 11.98
CA TYR A 229 0.78 50.64 12.81
C TYR A 229 1.92 49.91 13.50
N SER A 230 2.13 50.35 14.73
CA SER A 230 2.88 49.65 15.76
C SER A 230 2.18 48.34 16.08
N TRP A 231 2.81 47.20 15.80
CA TRP A 231 2.45 45.91 16.39
C TRP A 231 3.51 45.51 17.41
N GLY A 232 3.61 46.34 18.46
CA GLY A 232 4.20 45.98 19.73
C GLY A 232 3.09 45.90 20.78
N GLY A 233 2.69 44.68 21.16
CA GLY A 233 1.79 44.41 22.28
C GLY A 233 1.86 42.93 22.63
N LYS A 234 2.65 42.57 23.66
CA LYS A 234 2.18 42.27 25.03
C LYS A 234 1.29 41.03 25.09
N ASP A 235 1.88 39.92 25.50
CA ASP A 235 1.40 39.05 26.58
C ASP A 235 -0.13 38.98 26.74
N GLY A 236 -0.81 38.50 25.70
CA GLY A 236 -2.22 38.15 25.73
C GLY A 236 -2.34 36.68 26.08
N GLY A 237 -2.80 36.40 27.30
CA GLY A 237 -3.08 35.04 27.77
C GLY A 237 -3.89 34.26 26.74
N LYS A 238 -3.50 33.00 26.55
CA LYS A 238 -4.21 31.97 25.77
C LYS A 238 -5.60 31.73 26.37
N GLY A 239 -6.52 32.65 26.14
CA GLY A 239 -7.94 32.41 26.28
C GLY A 239 -8.35 31.51 25.13
N SER A 240 -8.34 30.20 25.37
CA SER A 240 -8.97 29.20 24.52
C SER A 240 -10.48 29.48 24.47
N ARG A 241 -10.87 30.48 23.68
CA ARG A 241 -12.26 30.88 23.40
C ARG A 241 -12.68 30.42 22.01
N GLY A 242 -12.28 29.19 21.70
CA GLY A 242 -12.81 28.43 20.58
C GLY A 242 -13.68 27.30 21.10
N GLY A 243 -14.70 27.61 21.92
CA GLY A 243 -15.83 26.71 22.12
C GLY A 243 -16.60 26.68 20.81
N GLY A 244 -16.01 25.99 19.83
CA GLY A 244 -16.42 25.97 18.44
C GLY A 244 -17.84 25.44 18.33
N LEU A 245 -18.47 25.81 17.22
CA LEU A 245 -19.81 25.44 16.76
C LEU A 245 -19.92 23.92 16.48
N ILE A 246 -19.41 23.07 17.37
CA ILE A 246 -19.53 21.63 17.32
C ILE A 246 -20.91 21.32 17.92
N PRO A 247 -21.86 20.82 17.12
CA PRO A 247 -23.17 20.44 17.62
C PRO A 247 -23.05 19.40 18.76
N GLU A 248 -23.99 19.43 19.72
CA GLU A 248 -23.97 18.48 20.85
C GLU A 248 -24.18 17.02 20.39
N ASP A 249 -24.78 16.82 19.21
CA ASP A 249 -25.11 15.54 18.60
C ASP A 249 -23.97 14.92 17.75
N VAL A 250 -22.77 15.50 17.78
CA VAL A 250 -21.62 14.95 17.04
C VAL A 250 -21.24 13.58 17.61
N THR A 251 -21.25 12.58 16.73
CA THR A 251 -20.92 11.19 17.05
C THR A 251 -19.44 11.04 17.43
N LEU A 252 -19.09 9.98 18.15
CA LEU A 252 -17.68 9.70 18.53
C LEU A 252 -16.77 9.58 17.31
N LEU A 253 -17.27 9.01 16.21
CA LEU A 253 -16.55 8.89 14.95
C LEU A 253 -16.20 10.27 14.37
N GLU A 254 -17.16 11.20 14.36
CA GLU A 254 -16.96 12.55 13.85
C GLU A 254 -16.02 13.37 14.72
N LYS A 255 -16.12 13.22 16.05
CA LYS A 255 -15.16 13.84 16.98
C LYS A 255 -13.73 13.40 16.68
N SER A 256 -13.53 12.10 16.44
CA SER A 256 -12.21 11.56 16.09
C SER A 256 -11.71 12.07 14.74
N VAL A 257 -12.57 12.18 13.73
CA VAL A 257 -12.19 12.76 12.43
C VAL A 257 -11.80 14.24 12.55
N LEU A 258 -12.56 15.02 13.33
CA LEU A 258 -12.23 16.43 13.60
C LEU A 258 -10.89 16.57 14.31
N GLU A 259 -10.64 15.75 15.32
CA GLU A 259 -9.36 15.74 16.06
C GLU A 259 -8.18 15.39 15.15
N LEU A 260 -8.34 14.41 14.24
CA LEU A 260 -7.29 14.04 13.28
C LEU A 260 -7.01 15.14 12.25
N ASN A 261 -8.05 15.85 11.81
CA ASN A 261 -7.88 17.00 10.91
C ASN A 261 -7.16 18.16 11.61
N GLU A 262 -7.45 18.40 12.90
CA GLU A 262 -6.78 19.44 13.70
C GLU A 262 -5.29 19.14 13.94
N GLN A 263 -4.90 17.86 14.02
CA GLN A 263 -3.50 17.46 14.23
C GLN A 263 -2.59 17.66 13.01
N ASP A 264 -3.14 17.94 11.83
CA ASP A 264 -2.40 18.16 10.57
C ASP A 264 -1.28 17.12 10.29
N LEU A 265 -1.58 15.84 10.51
CA LEU A 265 -0.58 14.77 10.39
C LEU A 265 -0.14 14.49 8.94
N TRP A 266 -0.86 15.01 7.94
CA TRP A 266 -0.68 14.67 6.53
C TRP A 266 -0.44 15.89 5.62
N ALA A 267 0.29 16.89 6.12
CA ALA A 267 0.75 18.04 5.34
C ALA A 267 -0.39 18.83 4.66
N GLY A 268 -1.42 19.18 5.44
CA GLY A 268 -2.59 19.93 5.01
C GLY A 268 -3.69 19.09 4.37
N GLN A 269 -3.54 17.76 4.31
CA GLN A 269 -4.63 16.89 3.86
C GLN A 269 -5.62 16.61 4.98
N GLU A 270 -6.88 16.97 4.74
CA GLU A 270 -8.00 16.70 5.63
C GLU A 270 -8.85 15.53 5.13
N ILE A 271 -9.48 14.82 6.07
CA ILE A 271 -10.53 13.85 5.77
C ILE A 271 -11.75 14.60 5.28
N SER A 272 -12.10 14.39 4.01
CA SER A 272 -13.22 15.07 3.37
C SER A 272 -14.58 14.60 3.91
N PRO A 273 -15.65 15.42 3.82
CA PRO A 273 -16.99 15.02 4.22
C PRO A 273 -17.51 13.77 3.49
N ALA A 274 -17.14 13.59 2.22
CA ALA A 274 -17.51 12.39 1.46
C ALA A 274 -16.88 11.12 2.06
N THR A 275 -15.62 11.19 2.48
CA THR A 275 -14.93 10.09 3.15
C THR A 275 -15.51 9.80 4.53
N LEU A 276 -15.93 10.84 5.27
CA LEU A 276 -16.65 10.68 6.54
C LEU A 276 -17.99 9.95 6.36
N LEU A 277 -18.75 10.29 5.32
CA LEU A 277 -19.99 9.57 4.98
C LEU A 277 -19.70 8.11 4.61
N ALA A 278 -18.61 7.83 3.91
CA ALA A 278 -18.20 6.46 3.61
C ALA A 278 -17.80 5.67 4.88
N LEU A 279 -17.15 6.31 5.86
CA LEU A 279 -16.83 5.70 7.15
C LEU A 279 -18.09 5.32 7.95
N ARG A 280 -19.20 6.04 7.77
CA ARG A 280 -20.50 5.68 8.38
C ARG A 280 -21.14 4.44 7.76
N CYS A 281 -20.68 3.99 6.60
CA CYS A 281 -21.20 2.78 5.93
C CYS A 281 -20.58 1.48 6.44
N ILE A 282 -19.56 1.54 7.30
CA ILE A 282 -18.94 0.37 7.95
C ILE A 282 -19.30 0.32 9.43
N GLY A 283 -19.02 -0.80 10.10
CA GLY A 283 -19.22 -0.93 11.54
C GLY A 283 -18.43 0.15 12.31
N HIS A 284 -19.02 0.65 13.40
CA HIS A 284 -18.38 1.72 14.20
C HIS A 284 -16.98 1.33 14.67
N ASP A 285 -16.80 0.09 15.12
CA ASP A 285 -15.50 -0.42 15.58
C ASP A 285 -14.46 -0.47 14.46
N ASP A 286 -14.85 -0.95 13.27
CA ASP A 286 -13.97 -0.99 12.10
C ASP A 286 -13.54 0.41 11.66
N ALA A 287 -14.47 1.38 11.71
CA ALA A 287 -14.17 2.77 11.40
C ALA A 287 -13.17 3.38 12.39
N MET A 288 -13.37 3.17 13.69
CA MET A 288 -12.48 3.66 14.73
C MET A 288 -11.10 3.00 14.64
N GLU A 289 -11.03 1.70 14.39
CA GLU A 289 -9.77 0.98 14.17
C GLU A 289 -9.03 1.52 12.94
N LEU A 290 -9.74 1.75 11.83
CA LEU A 290 -9.14 2.33 10.62
C LEU A 290 -8.54 3.72 10.89
N LEU A 291 -9.25 4.58 11.63
CA LEU A 291 -8.76 5.91 12.02
C LEU A 291 -7.54 5.84 12.96
N GLN A 292 -7.53 4.93 13.93
CA GLN A 292 -6.39 4.74 14.83
C GLN A 292 -5.13 4.25 14.07
N ASN A 293 -5.32 3.37 13.09
CA ASN A 293 -4.24 2.90 12.23
C ASN A 293 -3.70 4.01 11.33
N LEU A 294 -4.58 4.87 10.84
CA LEU A 294 -4.20 6.09 10.11
C LEU A 294 -3.36 7.02 10.98
N GLN A 295 -3.82 7.31 12.20
CA GLN A 295 -3.09 8.15 13.15
C GLN A 295 -1.69 7.59 13.43
N SER A 296 -1.58 6.29 13.69
CA SER A 296 -0.30 5.60 13.93
C SER A 296 0.65 5.72 12.74
N LYS A 297 0.12 5.62 11.52
CA LYS A 297 0.91 5.83 10.30
C LYS A 297 1.32 7.29 10.11
N GLY A 298 0.43 8.25 10.40
CA GLY A 298 0.71 9.69 10.33
C GLY A 298 1.82 10.11 11.29
N MET A 299 1.87 9.53 12.50
CA MET A 299 2.90 9.84 13.50
C MET A 299 4.26 9.20 13.23
N SER A 300 4.34 8.17 12.38
CA SER A 300 5.58 7.45 12.10
C SER A 300 6.53 8.30 11.24
N LYS A 301 7.47 8.99 11.89
CA LYS A 301 8.56 9.74 11.25
C LYS A 301 9.38 8.80 10.35
N GLY A 302 9.18 8.89 9.04
CA GLY A 302 9.91 8.10 8.04
C GLY A 302 9.11 7.01 7.34
N SER A 303 7.84 6.79 7.71
CA SER A 303 6.94 6.02 6.85
C SER A 303 6.72 6.79 5.54
N LYS A 304 6.66 6.10 4.40
CA LYS A 304 6.26 6.73 3.13
C LYS A 304 4.87 7.34 3.36
N GLY A 305 4.82 8.66 3.46
CA GLY A 305 3.60 9.40 3.75
C GLY A 305 2.47 8.97 2.83
N ILE A 306 1.25 8.91 3.39
CA ILE A 306 0.06 8.59 2.61
C ILE A 306 -0.15 9.73 1.61
N GLY A 307 0.10 9.48 0.32
CA GLY A 307 0.09 10.54 -0.69
C GLY A 307 -1.28 11.17 -0.92
N ASN A 308 -2.37 10.40 -0.72
CA ASN A 308 -3.74 10.89 -0.73
C ASN A 308 -4.55 10.18 0.35
N LEU A 309 -4.83 10.89 1.43
CA LEU A 309 -5.54 10.39 2.61
C LEU A 309 -6.93 9.84 2.29
N ASN A 310 -7.72 10.58 1.52
CA ASN A 310 -9.09 10.23 1.18
C ASN A 310 -9.16 8.95 0.34
N ASN A 311 -8.30 8.83 -0.69
CA ASN A 311 -8.24 7.63 -1.51
C ASN A 311 -7.82 6.40 -0.71
N TYR A 312 -6.88 6.57 0.23
CA TYR A 312 -6.44 5.49 1.10
C TYR A 312 -7.58 4.99 2.00
N ILE A 313 -8.32 5.90 2.64
CA ILE A 313 -9.48 5.55 3.48
C ILE A 313 -10.55 4.85 2.65
N GLN A 314 -10.92 5.41 1.49
CA GLN A 314 -11.93 4.82 0.62
C GLN A 314 -11.54 3.41 0.15
N ALA A 315 -10.28 3.19 -0.20
CA ALA A 315 -9.78 1.86 -0.55
C ALA A 315 -9.86 0.88 0.63
N ALA A 316 -9.56 1.35 1.85
CA ALA A 316 -9.69 0.53 3.05
C ALA A 316 -11.15 0.17 3.35
N ILE A 317 -12.08 1.13 3.25
CA ILE A 317 -13.52 0.91 3.40
C ILE A 317 -14.03 -0.09 2.36
N ALA A 318 -13.64 0.07 1.09
CA ALA A 318 -14.04 -0.85 0.02
C ALA A 318 -13.55 -2.28 0.28
N ASN A 319 -12.37 -2.45 0.86
CA ASN A 319 -11.88 -3.77 1.26
C ASN A 319 -12.70 -4.35 2.43
N ILE A 320 -12.97 -3.57 3.48
CA ILE A 320 -13.80 -4.01 4.63
C ILE A 320 -15.19 -4.44 4.16
N LEU A 321 -15.81 -3.69 3.24
CA LEU A 321 -17.14 -4.01 2.71
C LEU A 321 -17.13 -5.23 1.80
N ARG A 322 -16.15 -5.36 0.89
CA ARG A 322 -16.07 -6.48 -0.05
C ARG A 322 -15.81 -7.79 0.67
N ASP A 323 -14.90 -7.73 1.62
CA ASP A 323 -14.41 -8.90 2.30
C ASP A 323 -15.32 -9.26 3.50
N GLY A 324 -16.37 -8.48 3.75
CA GLY A 324 -17.17 -8.51 4.96
C GLY A 324 -16.32 -8.20 6.19
N PRO A 325 -16.93 -8.18 7.39
CA PRO A 325 -16.19 -8.21 8.66
C PRO A 325 -15.50 -9.58 8.81
N GLY A 326 -14.56 -9.93 7.92
CA GLY A 326 -14.20 -11.32 7.70
C GLY A 326 -12.93 -11.54 6.91
N SER A 327 -12.88 -11.11 5.65
CA SER A 327 -11.87 -11.61 4.71
C SER A 327 -10.60 -10.75 4.68
N GLY A 328 -9.50 -11.33 5.14
CA GLY A 328 -8.19 -10.72 5.09
C GLY A 328 -7.63 -10.67 3.68
N SER A 329 -7.62 -9.48 3.07
CA SER A 329 -6.63 -9.14 2.03
C SER A 329 -5.91 -7.81 2.25
N SER A 330 -5.95 -7.25 3.46
CA SER A 330 -4.98 -6.25 3.89
C SER A 330 -3.84 -6.94 4.61
N LYS A 331 -2.67 -6.95 3.98
CA LYS A 331 -1.39 -7.52 4.45
C LYS A 331 -0.81 -6.86 5.73
N GLY A 332 -1.65 -6.28 6.59
CA GLY A 332 -1.20 -5.53 7.77
C GLY A 332 -2.30 -5.05 8.71
N LEU A 333 -3.51 -5.61 8.67
CA LEU A 333 -4.52 -5.38 9.72
C LEU A 333 -4.81 -6.73 10.37
N GLY A 334 -4.18 -6.93 11.53
CA GLY A 334 -4.08 -8.20 12.22
C GLY A 334 -5.42 -8.65 12.76
N LYS A 335 -6.13 -9.51 12.02
CA LYS A 335 -7.00 -10.48 12.66
C LYS A 335 -6.15 -11.60 13.25
N ASN A 336 -6.56 -12.12 14.39
CA ASN A 336 -5.94 -13.28 15.05
C ASN A 336 -6.23 -14.60 14.35
N HIS A 337 -6.22 -14.64 13.02
CA HIS A 337 -6.54 -15.85 12.27
C HIS A 337 -5.61 -17.02 12.56
N THR A 338 -4.43 -16.77 13.12
CA THR A 338 -3.52 -17.83 13.58
C THR A 338 -3.52 -18.03 15.09
N GLY A 339 -4.27 -17.24 15.87
CA GLY A 339 -4.18 -17.26 17.34
C GLY A 339 -2.81 -16.83 17.90
N ASN A 340 -1.80 -16.63 17.06
CA ASN A 340 -0.40 -16.44 17.47
C ASN A 340 -0.20 -15.19 18.34
N GLN A 341 -0.89 -14.08 18.04
CA GLN A 341 -0.76 -12.86 18.85
C GLN A 341 -1.46 -12.97 20.20
N SER A 342 -2.65 -13.57 20.25
CA SER A 342 -3.33 -13.91 21.50
C SER A 342 -2.49 -14.85 22.35
N ARG A 343 -1.89 -15.88 21.74
CA ARG A 343 -1.01 -16.85 22.42
C ARG A 343 0.24 -16.19 22.97
N GLN A 344 0.93 -15.39 22.16
CA GLN A 344 2.10 -14.62 22.61
C GLN A 344 1.74 -13.68 23.78
N LYS A 345 0.63 -12.96 23.70
CA LYS A 345 0.20 -12.04 24.76
C LYS A 345 -0.19 -12.77 26.05
N ALA A 346 -0.85 -13.93 25.95
CA ALA A 346 -1.16 -14.77 27.10
C ALA A 346 0.12 -15.30 27.77
N GLU A 347 1.10 -15.75 26.98
CA GLU A 347 2.42 -16.17 27.46
C GLU A 347 3.18 -15.02 28.16
N GLU A 348 3.15 -13.81 27.57
CA GLU A 348 3.77 -12.61 28.16
C GLU A 348 3.18 -12.25 29.54
N LEU A 349 1.88 -12.50 29.75
CA LEU A 349 1.19 -12.28 31.02
C LEU A 349 1.28 -13.48 31.97
N GLY A 350 1.93 -14.58 31.57
CA GLY A 350 2.02 -15.80 32.37
C GLY A 350 0.71 -16.57 32.51
N LEU A 351 -0.24 -16.33 31.60
CA LEU A 351 -1.53 -17.03 31.57
C LEU A 351 -1.40 -18.38 30.87
N VAL A 352 -1.85 -19.44 31.54
CA VAL A 352 -1.97 -20.77 30.94
C VAL A 352 -3.39 -20.94 30.42
N LEU A 353 -3.58 -20.71 29.12
CA LEU A 353 -4.87 -20.86 28.46
C LEU A 353 -4.96 -22.18 27.69
N GLU A 354 -6.14 -22.79 27.67
CA GLU A 354 -6.44 -23.99 26.89
C GLU A 354 -6.59 -23.70 25.39
N GLU A 355 -6.39 -24.73 24.54
CA GLU A 355 -6.51 -24.60 23.08
C GLU A 355 -7.93 -24.16 22.66
N SER A 356 -8.96 -24.61 23.37
CA SER A 356 -10.36 -24.19 23.18
C SER A 356 -10.56 -22.69 23.41
N THR A 357 -9.94 -22.14 24.46
CA THR A 357 -9.97 -20.70 24.76
C THR A 357 -9.31 -19.91 23.62
N PHE A 358 -8.21 -20.42 23.07
CA PHE A 358 -7.56 -19.80 21.91
C PHE A 358 -8.41 -19.86 20.64
N GLU A 359 -9.17 -20.94 20.44
CA GLU A 359 -10.13 -21.05 19.35
C GLU A 359 -11.24 -19.98 19.48
N THR A 360 -11.79 -19.80 20.68
CA THR A 360 -12.73 -18.70 20.97
C THR A 360 -12.10 -17.33 20.69
N LEU A 361 -10.87 -17.10 21.15
CA LEU A 361 -10.12 -15.85 20.94
C LEU A 361 -9.75 -15.61 19.45
N ALA A 362 -9.66 -16.65 18.62
CA ALA A 362 -9.35 -16.54 17.20
C ALA A 362 -10.54 -16.04 16.38
N HIS A 363 -11.77 -16.27 16.87
CA HIS A 363 -13.01 -15.84 16.21
C HIS A 363 -13.41 -14.41 16.53
N MET A 364 -12.77 -13.76 17.50
CA MET A 364 -13.06 -12.38 17.88
C MET A 364 -12.03 -11.38 17.30
N PRO A 365 -12.36 -10.08 17.21
CA PRO A 365 -11.40 -9.05 16.85
C PRO A 365 -10.18 -9.06 17.79
N LEU A 366 -8.98 -8.89 17.24
CA LEU A 366 -7.71 -8.99 17.99
C LEU A 366 -7.70 -8.06 19.21
N ARG A 367 -8.18 -6.82 19.06
CA ARG A 367 -8.25 -5.84 20.15
C ARG A 367 -9.10 -6.33 21.33
N ARG A 368 -10.23 -6.98 21.05
CA ARG A 368 -11.10 -7.57 22.08
C ARG A 368 -10.43 -8.76 22.72
N ALA A 369 -9.82 -9.65 21.93
CA ALA A 369 -9.04 -10.78 22.45
C ALA A 369 -7.93 -10.33 23.40
N THR A 370 -7.13 -9.32 23.03
CA THR A 370 -6.07 -8.79 23.90
C THR A 370 -6.62 -8.15 25.17
N ALA A 371 -7.75 -7.43 25.07
CA ALA A 371 -8.39 -6.83 26.23
C ALA A 371 -8.92 -7.90 27.21
N LEU A 372 -9.53 -8.98 26.70
CA LEU A 372 -9.99 -10.10 27.52
C LEU A 372 -8.83 -10.84 28.18
N ILE A 373 -7.72 -11.06 27.46
CA ILE A 373 -6.50 -11.65 28.01
C ILE A 373 -5.92 -10.78 29.13
N GLU A 374 -5.85 -9.46 28.96
CA GLU A 374 -5.39 -8.53 30.00
C GLU A 374 -6.33 -8.52 31.22
N GLN A 375 -7.65 -8.52 31.01
CA GLN A 375 -8.62 -8.63 32.10
C GLN A 375 -8.53 -9.97 32.82
N ALA A 376 -8.35 -11.07 32.08
CA ALA A 376 -8.16 -12.40 32.64
C ALA A 376 -6.90 -12.47 33.53
N SER A 377 -5.83 -11.76 33.18
CA SER A 377 -4.63 -11.67 34.03
C SER A 377 -4.89 -10.98 35.38
N GLN A 378 -5.74 -9.96 35.38
CA GLN A 378 -6.13 -9.27 36.60
C GLN A 378 -7.00 -10.18 37.48
N ARG A 379 -7.94 -10.91 36.87
CA ARG A 379 -8.82 -11.86 37.56
C ARG A 379 -8.10 -13.09 38.09
N GLN A 380 -7.04 -13.53 37.41
CA GLN A 380 -6.18 -14.60 37.91
C GLN A 380 -5.52 -14.22 39.24
N ALA A 381 -5.15 -12.95 39.42
CA ALA A 381 -4.63 -12.46 40.71
C ALA A 381 -5.69 -12.50 41.83
N GLU A 382 -6.98 -12.49 41.49
CA GLU A 382 -8.11 -12.67 42.41
C GLU A 382 -8.45 -14.16 42.66
N GLY A 383 -7.78 -15.09 41.97
CA GLY A 383 -8.00 -16.53 42.07
C GLY A 383 -9.07 -17.10 41.13
N GLU A 384 -9.55 -16.32 40.16
CA GLU A 384 -10.47 -16.80 39.11
C GLU A 384 -9.68 -17.51 37.98
N ASP A 385 -10.22 -18.60 37.44
CA ASP A 385 -9.60 -19.30 36.30
C ASP A 385 -9.74 -18.45 35.03
N PRO A 386 -8.63 -18.06 34.37
CA PRO A 386 -8.66 -17.22 33.18
C PRO A 386 -9.41 -17.88 32.00
N ASN A 387 -9.45 -19.21 31.89
CA ASN A 387 -10.18 -19.89 30.82
C ASN A 387 -11.70 -19.69 30.98
N ILE A 388 -12.20 -19.90 32.20
CA ILE A 388 -13.62 -19.73 32.54
C ILE A 388 -14.03 -18.26 32.35
N PHE A 389 -13.18 -17.32 32.76
CA PHE A 389 -13.45 -15.89 32.60
C PHE A 389 -13.59 -15.51 31.12
N ILE A 390 -12.63 -15.90 30.28
CA ILE A 390 -12.64 -15.56 28.84
C ILE A 390 -13.84 -16.20 28.14
N ASP A 391 -14.14 -17.46 28.40
CA ASP A 391 -15.30 -18.14 27.78
C ASP A 391 -16.63 -17.50 28.21
N ARG A 392 -16.75 -17.09 29.47
CA ARG A 392 -17.93 -16.39 29.99
C ARG A 392 -18.12 -15.04 29.30
N GLU A 393 -17.07 -14.22 29.24
CA GLU A 393 -17.12 -12.90 28.61
C GLU A 393 -17.32 -12.98 27.10
N ALA A 394 -16.64 -13.91 26.42
CA ALA A 394 -16.81 -14.13 24.99
C ALA A 394 -18.24 -14.57 24.64
N SER A 395 -18.88 -15.33 25.52
CA SER A 395 -20.29 -15.74 25.36
C SER A 395 -21.28 -14.61 25.68
N ALA A 396 -20.88 -13.65 26.54
CA ALA A 396 -21.72 -12.53 26.97
C ALA A 396 -21.94 -11.46 25.89
N ASP A 397 -21.18 -11.48 24.79
CA ASP A 397 -21.35 -10.55 23.66
C ASP A 397 -22.18 -11.17 22.50
N LEU A 398 -22.46 -12.47 22.54
CA LEU A 398 -23.25 -13.12 21.49
C LEU A 398 -24.74 -12.72 21.59
N PRO A 399 -25.46 -12.55 20.48
CA PRO A 399 -26.92 -12.35 20.51
C PRO A 399 -27.61 -13.53 21.22
N GLU A 400 -28.70 -13.27 21.96
CA GLU A 400 -29.40 -14.28 22.77
C GLU A 400 -29.76 -15.55 21.99
N GLU A 401 -30.14 -15.40 20.71
CA GLU A 401 -30.44 -16.53 19.83
C GLU A 401 -29.24 -17.46 19.63
N GLU A 402 -28.03 -16.91 19.47
CA GLU A 402 -26.83 -17.71 19.29
C GLU A 402 -26.38 -18.37 20.60
N ARG A 403 -26.62 -17.70 21.75
CA ARG A 403 -26.39 -18.31 23.08
C ARG A 403 -27.30 -19.51 23.29
N ALA A 404 -28.60 -19.38 23.00
CA ALA A 404 -29.55 -20.46 23.10
C ALA A 404 -29.18 -21.65 22.19
N ALA A 405 -28.71 -21.37 20.97
CA ALA A 405 -28.25 -22.42 20.06
C ALA A 405 -27.00 -23.16 20.58
N LYS A 406 -26.02 -22.45 21.14
CA LYS A 406 -24.81 -23.05 21.72
C LYS A 406 -25.10 -23.85 22.99
N GLU A 407 -25.99 -23.37 23.85
CA GLU A 407 -26.44 -24.14 25.01
C GLU A 407 -27.17 -25.41 24.59
N HIS A 408 -28.08 -25.32 23.61
CA HIS A 408 -28.78 -26.50 23.09
C HIS A 408 -27.79 -27.51 22.48
N ALA A 409 -26.78 -27.06 21.73
CA ALA A 409 -25.74 -27.94 21.19
C ALA A 409 -24.90 -28.60 22.29
N LYS A 410 -24.61 -27.88 23.38
CA LYS A 410 -23.88 -28.41 24.55
C LYS A 410 -24.73 -29.43 25.31
N GLU A 411 -26.01 -29.15 25.51
CA GLU A 411 -27.00 -30.05 26.13
C GLU A 411 -27.15 -31.34 25.31
N GLU A 412 -27.28 -31.24 23.98
CA GLU A 412 -27.38 -32.38 23.08
C GLU A 412 -26.11 -33.25 23.15
N LYS A 413 -24.93 -32.63 23.17
CA LYS A 413 -23.65 -33.33 23.29
C LYS A 413 -23.52 -34.04 24.64
N ARG A 414 -24.05 -33.43 25.72
CA ARG A 414 -24.10 -34.02 27.07
C ARG A 414 -25.06 -35.21 27.12
N LEU A 415 -26.24 -35.10 26.53
CA LEU A 415 -27.23 -36.19 26.43
C LEU A 415 -26.70 -37.38 25.62
N ARG A 416 -25.93 -37.13 24.56
CA ARG A 416 -25.25 -38.21 23.82
C ARG A 416 -24.19 -38.93 24.64
N LEU A 417 -23.46 -38.22 25.49
CA LEU A 417 -22.44 -38.82 26.35
C LEU A 417 -23.06 -39.58 27.54
N TYR A 418 -24.19 -39.11 28.06
CA TYR A 418 -24.89 -39.67 29.21
C TYR A 418 -26.38 -39.88 28.89
N PRO A 419 -26.73 -40.96 28.16
CA PRO A 419 -28.13 -41.27 27.90
C PRO A 419 -28.85 -41.50 29.24
N PRO A 420 -30.05 -40.94 29.44
CA PRO A 420 -30.84 -41.20 30.63
C PRO A 420 -31.09 -42.71 30.74
N ARG A 421 -30.85 -43.26 31.94
CA ARG A 421 -31.02 -44.68 32.25
C ARG A 421 -32.48 -45.09 32.32
#